data_AF-A0A924SP12-F1
#
_entry.id   AF-A0A924SP12-F1
#
_cell.length_a   1.000
_cell.length_b   1.000
_cell.length_c   1.000
_cell.angle_alpha   90.00
_cell.angle_beta   90.00
_cell.angle_gamma   90.00
#
_symmetry.space_group_name_H-M   'P 1'
#
loop_
_entity.id
_entity.type
_entity.pdbx_description
1 polymer ?
#
loop_
_entity_poly.entity_id
_entity_poly.type
_entity_poly.pdbx_seq_one_letter_code
_entity_poly.pdbx_strand_id
1 'polypeptide(L)' 'EIEAYLLAEQPYDCAGSAKSEGLGISLLERIDSDDPTALIGLPLIRTCQLLRAAGVVLL' A
#
# COMPACT_ATOMS: atom_id res chain seq x y z
N GLU A 1 4.53 -1.80 -22.03
CA GLU A 1 4.79 -1.39 -20.63
C GLU A 1 4.31 -2.44 -19.63
N ILE A 2 3.04 -2.86 -19.68
CA ILE A 2 2.49 -3.85 -18.75
C ILE A 2 3.28 -5.18 -18.74
N GLU A 3 3.54 -5.79 -19.90
CA GLU A 3 4.27 -7.08 -19.96
C GLU A 3 5.69 -6.98 -19.39
N ALA A 4 6.41 -5.88 -19.69
CA ALA A 4 7.74 -5.63 -19.15
C ALA A 4 7.70 -5.47 -17.62
N TYR A 5 6.69 -4.78 -17.08
CA TYR A 5 6.47 -4.64 -15.65
C TYR A 5 6.17 -6.01 -14.99
N LEU A 6 5.27 -6.81 -15.57
CA LEU A 6 4.92 -8.13 -15.03
C LEU A 6 6.12 -9.09 -15.01
N LEU A 7 6.98 -9.06 -16.03
CA LEU A 7 8.20 -9.87 -16.07
C LEU A 7 9.26 -9.38 -15.07
N ALA A 8 9.40 -8.06 -14.91
CA ALA A 8 10.39 -7.48 -14.02
C ALA A 8 10.03 -7.65 -12.54
N GLU A 9 8.77 -7.42 -12.18
CA GLU A 9 8.35 -7.31 -10.79
C GLU A 9 7.55 -8.52 -10.27
N GLN A 10 7.01 -9.34 -11.18
CA GLN A 10 6.20 -10.51 -10.86
C GLN A 10 5.20 -10.28 -9.72
N PRO A 11 4.32 -9.26 -9.82
CA PRO A 11 3.42 -8.85 -8.74
C PRO A 11 2.20 -9.76 -8.59
N TYR A 12 2.33 -11.06 -8.84
CA TYR A 12 1.20 -11.99 -8.93
C TYR A 12 0.60 -12.36 -7.58
N ASP A 13 1.28 -12.03 -6.49
CA ASP A 13 0.90 -12.30 -5.12
C ASP A 13 0.20 -11.11 -4.43
N CYS A 14 0.03 -9.98 -5.12
CA CYS A 14 -0.63 -8.80 -4.58
C CYS A 14 -1.97 -8.50 -5.25
N ALA A 15 -2.83 -7.76 -4.56
CA ALA A 15 -4.11 -7.33 -5.11
C ALA A 15 -3.89 -6.46 -6.37
N GLY A 16 -4.64 -6.76 -7.43
CA GLY A 16 -4.59 -5.99 -8.69
C GLY A 16 -3.29 -6.13 -9.48
N SER A 17 -2.38 -7.03 -9.09
CA SER A 17 -1.07 -7.21 -9.73
C SER A 17 -0.25 -5.92 -9.84
N ALA A 18 -0.44 -4.98 -8.91
CA ALA A 18 0.19 -3.67 -8.89
C ALA A 18 0.83 -3.39 -7.53
N LYS A 19 2.16 -3.17 -7.50
CA LYS A 19 2.89 -2.78 -6.29
C LYS A 19 3.26 -1.30 -6.37
N SER A 20 2.51 -0.47 -5.65
CA SER A 20 2.69 1.00 -5.61
C SER A 20 4.02 1.44 -4.99
N GLU A 21 4.61 0.58 -4.16
CA GLU A 21 5.89 0.74 -3.51
C GLU A 21 7.08 0.35 -4.40
N GLY A 22 6.80 -0.22 -5.58
CA GLY A 22 7.78 -0.66 -6.56
C GLY A 22 7.60 -0.02 -7.94
N LEU A 23 7.90 -0.72 -9.04
CA LEU A 23 7.73 -0.19 -10.40
C LEU A 23 6.26 -0.02 -10.77
N GLY A 24 5.33 -0.62 -10.03
CA GLY A 24 3.90 -0.44 -10.25
C GLY A 24 3.47 1.02 -10.16
N ILE A 25 4.22 1.87 -9.44
CA ILE A 25 3.98 3.32 -9.39
C ILE A 25 4.08 3.99 -10.76
N SER A 26 4.92 3.49 -11.67
CA SER A 26 5.07 4.07 -13.00
C SER A 26 3.84 3.86 -13.89
N LEU A 27 2.92 2.98 -13.47
CA LEU A 27 1.67 2.68 -14.15
C LEU A 27 0.48 3.48 -13.59
N LEU A 28 0.69 4.27 -12.54
CA LEU A 28 -0.36 5.02 -11.84
C LEU A 28 -0.23 6.52 -12.11
N GLU A 29 -1.33 7.16 -12.51
CA GLU A 29 -1.38 8.62 -12.67
C GLU A 29 -1.49 9.35 -11.32
N ARG A 30 -2.23 8.76 -10.36
CA ARG A 30 -2.46 9.33 -9.04
C ARG A 30 -2.76 8.24 -8.01
N ILE A 31 -2.30 8.46 -6.78
CA ILE A 31 -2.79 7.76 -5.58
C ILE A 31 -3.50 8.81 -4.71
N ASP A 32 -4.74 8.53 -4.34
CA ASP A 32 -5.56 9.38 -3.49
C ASP A 32 -5.82 8.62 -2.18
N SER A 33 -5.24 9.10 -1.08
CA SER A 33 -5.28 8.41 0.20
C SER A 33 -5.02 9.37 1.34
N ASP A 34 -5.77 9.21 2.43
CA ASP A 34 -5.56 9.88 3.71
C ASP A 34 -4.57 9.12 4.62
N ASP A 35 -4.22 7.88 4.24
CA ASP A 35 -3.24 7.03 4.92
C ASP A 35 -2.49 6.14 3.91
N PRO A 36 -1.28 6.54 3.46
CA PRO A 36 -0.51 5.78 2.48
C PRO A 36 -0.22 4.33 2.88
N THR A 37 -0.19 4.02 4.17
CA THR A 37 0.08 2.66 4.66
C THR A 37 -1.11 1.72 4.47
N ALA A 38 -2.31 2.27 4.24
CA ALA A 38 -3.48 1.51 3.84
C ALA A 38 -3.26 0.77 2.52
N LEU A 39 -2.52 1.38 1.58
CA LEU A 39 -2.25 0.80 0.27
C LEU A 39 -1.34 -0.44 0.35
N ILE A 40 -0.47 -0.50 1.37
CA ILE A 40 0.37 -1.67 1.66
C ILE A 40 -0.47 -2.80 2.29
N GLY A 41 -1.52 -2.44 3.03
CA GLY A 41 -2.48 -3.41 3.59
C GLY A 41 -2.96 -3.11 5.00
N LEU A 42 -2.41 -2.09 5.69
CA LEU A 42 -2.88 -1.70 7.02
C LEU A 42 -2.82 -0.18 7.21
N PRO A 43 -3.97 0.52 7.38
CA PRO A 43 -3.99 1.96 7.63
C PRO A 43 -3.46 2.26 9.03
N LEU A 44 -2.17 2.55 9.17
CA LEU A 44 -1.50 2.77 10.45
C LEU A 44 -1.98 4.02 11.17
N ILE A 45 -2.34 5.10 10.47
CA ILE A 45 -2.90 6.31 11.10
C ILE A 45 -4.19 5.92 11.84
N ARG A 46 -5.11 5.24 11.15
CA ARG A 46 -6.36 4.78 11.74
C ARG A 46 -6.13 3.72 12.81
N THR A 47 -5.23 2.77 12.56
CA THR A 47 -4.87 1.71 13.52
C THR A 47 -4.33 2.29 14.81
N CYS A 48 -3.41 3.26 14.74
CA CYS A 48 -2.89 3.94 15.92
C CYS A 48 -3.98 4.68 16.70
N GLN A 49 -4.96 5.31 16.02
CA GLN A 49 -6.11 5.92 16.70
C GLN A 49 -6.92 4.86 17.48
N LEU A 50 -7.19 3.71 16.86
CA LEU A 50 -7.92 2.61 17.50
C LEU A 50 -7.15 2.02 18.69
N LEU A 51 -5.84 1.82 18.54
CA LEU A 51 -4.99 1.31 19.62
C LEU A 51 -4.95 2.25 20.82
N ARG A 52 -4.81 3.57 20.59
CA ARG A 52 -4.90 4.57 21.67
C ARG A 52 -6.27 4.56 22.34
N ALA A 53 -7.35 4.44 21.57
CA ALA A 53 -8.71 4.35 22.11
C ALA A 53 -8.92 3.07 22.94
N ALA A 54 -8.21 2.00 22.62
CA ALA A 54 -8.19 0.75 23.38
C ALA A 54 -7.24 0.78 24.60
N GLY A 55 -6.59 1.91 24.88
CA GLY A 55 -5.66 2.07 26.01
C GLY A 55 -4.26 1.47 25.76
N VAL A 56 -3.90 1.16 24.53
CA VAL A 56 -2.57 0.65 24.17
C VAL A 56 -1.58 1.82 24.04
N VAL A 57 -0.48 1.74 24.80
CA VAL A 57 0.64 2.69 24.70
C VAL A 57 1.47 2.36 23.47
N LEU A 58 1.74 3.35 22.63
CA LEU A 58 2.48 3.18 21.36
C LEU A 58 3.92 3.69 21.44
N LEU A 59 4.18 4.71 22.27
CA LEU A 59 5.48 5.33 22.53
C LEU A 59 5.50 5.84 23.99
#